data_AF-A0A851C435-F1
#
_entry.id   AF-A0A851C435-F1
#
_cell.length_a   1.000
_cell.length_b   1.000
_cell.length_c   1.000
_cell.angle_alpha   90.00
_cell.angle_beta   90.00
_cell.angle_gamma   90.00
#
_symmetry.space_group_name_H-M   'P 1'
#
loop_
_entity.id
_entity.type
_entity.pdbx_description
1 polymer ?
#
loop_
_entity_poly.entity_id
_entity_poly.type
_entity_poly.pdbx_seq_one_letter_code
_entity_poly.pdbx_strand_id
1 'polypeptide(L)'
;TKQKKRHMGDTNHFCPVSLKEHFVLHPGLQEHAAKYKEKIYYFSTSEYRDKFLKSPEEYVAHNQPIQAPPLRVCLLGTHGSGKTTCARQIADKLGIFHIQFEEYLQELILPKTKKKIGPHFDEEHEEDDNKIPILSEELKDSSQTVTKTETEKSKEEEELTDEEKAIKANLMDDKELPPAVLDNIVLDWWKKEPF
;
A
#
# COMPACT_ATOMS: atom_id res chain seq x y z
N THR A 1 18.40 38.91 -10.09
CA THR A 1 19.60 38.23 -10.63
C THR A 1 19.16 37.01 -11.41
N LYS A 2 19.24 37.02 -12.75
CA LYS A 2 18.90 35.85 -13.58
C LYS A 2 19.89 34.73 -13.25
N GLN A 3 19.45 33.66 -12.58
CA GLN A 3 20.29 32.48 -12.41
C GLN A 3 20.67 31.97 -13.81
N LYS A 4 21.97 31.81 -14.08
CA LYS A 4 22.46 31.12 -15.28
C LYS A 4 21.76 29.77 -15.34
N LYS A 5 21.03 29.51 -16.41
CA LYS A 5 20.30 28.25 -16.63
C LYS A 5 21.33 27.12 -16.56
N ARG A 6 21.35 26.37 -15.46
CA ARG A 6 22.29 25.25 -15.28
C ARG A 6 21.94 24.18 -16.31
N HIS A 7 22.94 23.70 -17.04
CA HIS A 7 22.75 22.60 -17.99
C HIS A 7 22.69 21.29 -17.19
N MET A 8 21.47 20.86 -16.87
CA MET A 8 21.22 19.71 -16.01
C MET A 8 21.37 18.37 -16.76
N GLY A 9 21.66 17.33 -15.99
CA GLY A 9 21.65 15.94 -16.41
C GLY A 9 20.28 15.42 -16.84
N ASP A 10 20.26 14.18 -17.35
CA ASP A 10 19.03 13.53 -17.84
C ASP A 10 18.00 13.29 -16.73
N THR A 11 18.45 13.25 -15.47
CA THR A 11 17.59 13.12 -14.27
C THR A 11 17.24 14.46 -13.62
N ASN A 12 17.56 15.58 -14.26
CA ASN A 12 17.33 16.93 -13.75
C ASN A 12 17.91 17.09 -12.33
N HIS A 13 17.10 17.43 -11.32
CA HIS A 13 17.52 17.59 -9.93
C HIS A 13 17.39 16.32 -9.10
N PHE A 14 17.01 15.19 -9.69
CA PHE A 14 16.91 13.90 -9.02
C PHE A 14 18.21 13.09 -9.12
N CYS A 15 18.46 12.30 -8.09
CA CYS A 15 19.60 11.41 -7.99
C CYS A 15 19.51 10.28 -9.03
N PRO A 16 20.46 10.18 -9.98
CA PRO A 16 20.40 9.15 -11.01
C PRO A 16 20.68 7.74 -10.46
N VAL A 17 21.46 7.65 -9.38
CA VAL A 17 21.74 6.38 -8.69
C VAL A 17 20.48 5.85 -7.99
N SER A 18 19.77 6.71 -7.24
CA SER A 18 18.50 6.33 -6.60
C SER A 18 17.45 5.89 -7.60
N LEU A 19 17.40 6.56 -8.75
CA LEU A 19 16.48 6.21 -9.83
C LEU A 19 16.83 4.86 -10.47
N LYS A 20 18.12 4.58 -10.69
CA LYS A 20 18.54 3.32 -11.32
C LYS A 20 18.41 2.11 -10.40
N GLU A 21 18.79 2.26 -9.13
CA GLU A 21 18.92 1.13 -8.20
C GLU A 21 17.66 0.85 -7.40
N HIS A 22 16.92 1.90 -7.04
CA HIS A 22 15.72 1.79 -6.20
C HIS A 22 14.45 2.15 -6.95
N PHE A 23 14.57 2.63 -8.19
CA PHE A 23 13.44 3.09 -8.99
C PHE A 23 12.59 4.15 -8.27
N VAL A 24 13.27 5.11 -7.63
CA VAL A 24 12.66 6.23 -6.90
C VAL A 24 13.28 7.56 -7.32
N LEU A 25 12.42 8.57 -7.51
CA LEU A 25 12.84 9.95 -7.72
C LEU A 25 13.21 10.61 -6.39
N HIS A 26 14.44 10.39 -5.95
CA HIS A 26 14.98 11.01 -4.75
C HIS A 26 15.67 12.34 -5.09
N PRO A 27 15.27 13.49 -4.51
CA PRO A 27 15.91 14.78 -4.78
C PRO A 27 17.41 14.76 -4.44
N GLY A 28 18.25 15.18 -5.37
CA GLY A 28 19.68 15.31 -5.13
C GLY A 28 20.03 16.63 -4.43
N LEU A 29 21.11 16.61 -3.66
CA LEU A 29 21.64 17.79 -2.98
C LEU A 29 22.74 18.45 -3.81
N GLN A 30 22.75 19.78 -3.87
CA GLN A 30 23.73 20.54 -4.65
C GLN A 30 25.16 20.35 -4.12
N GLU A 31 25.32 20.12 -2.81
CA GLU A 31 26.60 19.82 -2.16
C GLU A 31 27.26 18.54 -2.66
N HIS A 32 26.46 17.61 -3.21
CA HIS A 32 26.96 16.35 -3.76
C HIS A 32 27.01 16.36 -5.28
N ALA A 33 26.83 17.52 -5.93
CA ALA A 33 26.79 17.61 -7.39
C ALA A 33 28.09 17.14 -8.06
N ALA A 34 27.96 16.55 -9.25
CA ALA A 34 29.07 16.23 -10.14
C ALA A 34 28.75 16.62 -11.58
N LYS A 35 29.80 16.86 -12.37
CA LYS A 35 29.70 17.19 -13.80
C LYS A 35 30.11 15.99 -14.64
N TYR A 36 29.27 15.61 -15.60
CA TYR A 36 29.57 14.56 -16.59
C TYR A 36 29.01 14.97 -17.95
N LYS A 37 29.82 14.84 -19.02
CA LYS A 37 29.46 15.26 -20.40
C LYS A 37 28.79 16.64 -20.46
N GLU A 38 29.41 17.62 -19.79
CA GLU A 38 28.94 19.02 -19.72
C GLU A 38 27.56 19.24 -19.04
N LYS A 39 27.00 18.21 -18.43
CA LYS A 39 25.77 18.26 -17.65
C LYS A 39 26.06 18.14 -16.15
N ILE A 40 25.25 18.80 -15.34
CA ILE A 40 25.33 18.76 -13.88
C ILE A 40 24.32 17.74 -13.36
N TYR A 41 24.77 16.79 -12.55
CA TYR A 41 23.95 15.80 -11.86
C TYR A 41 24.00 16.06 -10.35
N TYR A 42 22.87 15.89 -9.67
CA TYR A 42 22.77 15.97 -8.21
C TYR A 42 22.57 14.58 -7.61
N PHE A 43 23.00 14.39 -6.37
CA PHE A 43 23.00 13.10 -5.71
C PHE A 43 22.48 13.26 -4.28
N SER A 44 21.74 12.25 -3.80
CA SER A 44 21.18 12.27 -2.44
C SER A 44 22.25 12.14 -1.37
N THR A 45 23.37 11.48 -1.68
CA THR A 45 24.51 11.29 -0.77
C THR A 45 25.83 11.44 -1.55
N SER A 46 26.92 11.71 -0.83
CA SER A 46 28.28 11.69 -1.39
C SER A 46 28.67 10.31 -1.93
N GLU A 47 28.22 9.24 -1.28
CA GLU A 47 28.44 7.85 -1.72
C GLU A 47 27.85 7.59 -3.10
N TYR A 48 26.62 8.06 -3.36
CA TYR A 48 25.99 7.91 -4.66
C TYR A 48 26.66 8.76 -5.74
N ARG A 49 27.17 9.94 -5.39
CA ARG A 49 28.02 10.71 -6.31
C ARG A 49 29.27 9.91 -6.70
N ASP A 50 29.97 9.34 -5.73
CA ASP A 50 31.20 8.60 -5.96
C ASP A 50 30.94 7.30 -6.74
N LYS A 51 29.80 6.65 -6.48
CA LYS A 51 29.34 5.49 -7.25
C LYS A 51 29.06 5.85 -8.71
N PHE A 52 28.36 6.96 -8.95
CA PHE A 52 28.12 7.47 -10.29
C PHE A 52 29.42 7.79 -11.03
N LEU A 53 30.39 8.43 -10.37
CA LEU A 53 31.66 8.80 -11.01
C LEU A 53 32.51 7.60 -11.42
N LYS A 54 32.33 6.44 -10.78
CA LYS A 54 33.01 5.19 -11.18
C LYS A 54 32.48 4.64 -12.51
N SER A 55 31.17 4.65 -12.70
CA SER A 55 30.51 4.14 -13.92
C SER A 55 29.36 5.06 -14.37
N PRO A 56 29.62 6.29 -14.86
CA PRO A 56 28.55 7.24 -15.16
C PRO A 56 27.58 6.76 -16.24
N GLU A 57 28.09 5.94 -17.16
CA GLU A 57 27.33 5.40 -18.28
C GLU A 57 26.12 4.58 -17.82
N GLU A 58 26.24 3.81 -16.73
CA GLU A 58 25.14 2.98 -16.20
C GLU A 58 23.92 3.78 -15.72
N TYR A 59 24.11 5.07 -15.45
CA TYR A 59 23.15 5.94 -14.76
C TYR A 59 22.59 7.06 -15.66
N VAL A 60 23.09 7.22 -16.88
CA VAL A 60 22.63 8.25 -17.83
C VAL A 60 21.81 7.65 -18.98
N ALA A 61 21.06 8.50 -19.67
CA ALA A 61 20.32 8.05 -20.85
C ALA A 61 21.30 7.69 -21.98
N HIS A 62 21.11 6.51 -22.59
CA HIS A 62 21.83 6.11 -23.80
C HIS A 62 20.92 6.26 -25.02
N ASN A 63 20.30 5.15 -25.44
CA ASN A 63 19.45 5.09 -26.64
C ASN A 63 17.98 5.34 -26.32
N GLN A 64 17.58 5.15 -25.06
CA GLN A 64 16.21 5.33 -24.59
C GLN A 64 16.17 6.37 -23.47
N PRO A 65 15.08 7.17 -23.41
CA PRO A 65 14.83 8.04 -22.27
C PRO A 65 14.81 7.25 -20.96
N ILE A 66 15.24 7.89 -19.88
CA ILE A 66 15.15 7.29 -18.55
C ILE A 66 13.67 7.14 -18.19
N GLN A 67 13.28 5.93 -17.81
CA GLN A 67 11.92 5.65 -17.36
C GLN A 67 11.70 6.25 -15.97
N ALA A 68 10.64 7.06 -15.85
CA ALA A 68 10.20 7.55 -14.55
C ALA A 68 9.49 6.43 -13.77
N PRO A 69 9.64 6.38 -12.44
CA PRO A 69 8.93 5.39 -11.65
C PRO A 69 7.42 5.69 -11.63
N PRO A 70 6.59 4.68 -11.38
CA PRO A 70 5.13 4.83 -11.28
C PRO A 70 4.74 5.88 -10.24
N LEU A 71 3.69 6.65 -10.59
CA LEU A 71 3.11 7.63 -9.69
C LEU A 71 2.43 6.93 -8.52
N ARG A 72 2.77 7.34 -7.30
CA ARG A 72 2.17 6.83 -6.06
C ARG A 72 1.55 8.00 -5.32
N VAL A 73 0.27 7.89 -4.98
CA VAL A 73 -0.50 8.96 -4.34
C VAL A 73 -1.12 8.43 -3.05
N CYS A 74 -0.79 9.06 -1.93
CA CYS A 74 -1.43 8.82 -0.64
C CYS A 74 -2.34 9.99 -0.31
N LEU A 75 -3.63 9.73 -0.07
CA LEU A 75 -4.63 10.74 0.25
C LEU A 75 -4.90 10.73 1.75
N LEU A 76 -4.61 11.85 2.40
CA LEU A 76 -4.77 12.04 3.84
C LEU A 76 -5.88 13.05 4.14
N GLY A 77 -6.53 12.89 5.29
CA GLY A 77 -7.61 13.77 5.73
C GLY A 77 -8.55 13.09 6.73
N THR A 78 -9.42 13.87 7.37
CA THR A 78 -10.37 13.39 8.39
C THR A 78 -11.37 12.37 7.83
N HIS A 79 -11.98 11.56 8.71
CA HIS A 79 -13.08 10.67 8.34
C HIS A 79 -14.24 11.48 7.70
N GLY A 80 -14.91 10.91 6.71
CA GLY A 80 -16.02 11.57 5.99
C GLY A 80 -15.64 12.69 5.00
N SER A 81 -14.37 13.10 4.90
CA SER A 81 -13.93 14.16 3.96
C SER A 81 -13.99 13.79 2.46
N GLY A 82 -14.47 12.59 2.11
CA GLY A 82 -14.60 12.15 0.73
C GLY A 82 -13.31 11.64 0.08
N LYS A 83 -12.28 11.30 0.87
CA LYS A 83 -10.99 10.78 0.37
C LYS A 83 -11.16 9.64 -0.63
N THR A 84 -11.97 8.63 -0.28
CA THR A 84 -12.23 7.46 -1.13
C THR A 84 -12.89 7.84 -2.46
N THR A 85 -13.81 8.81 -2.45
CA THR A 85 -14.45 9.32 -3.65
C THR A 85 -13.44 10.04 -4.55
N CYS A 86 -12.62 10.93 -3.99
CA CYS A 86 -11.57 11.63 -4.72
C CYS A 86 -10.50 10.66 -5.25
N ALA A 87 -10.10 9.68 -4.45
CA ALA A 87 -9.11 8.67 -4.79
C ALA A 87 -9.52 7.86 -6.02
N ARG A 88 -10.78 7.40 -6.05
CA ARG A 88 -11.35 6.69 -7.20
C ARG A 88 -11.36 7.55 -8.47
N GLN A 89 -11.81 8.81 -8.36
CA GLN A 89 -11.80 9.73 -9.50
C GLN A 89 -10.38 10.04 -10.01
N ILE A 90 -9.39 10.13 -9.12
CA ILE A 90 -7.98 10.34 -9.49
C ILE A 90 -7.45 9.09 -10.19
N ALA A 91 -7.75 7.91 -9.64
CA ALA A 91 -7.38 6.62 -10.21
C ALA A 91 -7.92 6.44 -11.63
N ASP A 92 -9.20 6.70 -11.85
CA ASP A 92 -9.85 6.60 -13.16
C ASP A 92 -9.22 7.58 -14.17
N LYS A 93 -8.93 8.82 -13.75
CA LYS A 93 -8.36 9.85 -14.63
C LYS A 93 -6.90 9.57 -15.01
N LEU A 94 -6.13 9.01 -14.08
CA LEU A 94 -4.71 8.75 -14.27
C LEU A 94 -4.43 7.32 -14.76
N GLY A 95 -5.45 6.45 -14.78
CA GLY A 95 -5.30 5.04 -15.11
C GLY A 95 -4.40 4.30 -14.12
N ILE A 96 -4.44 4.66 -12.83
CA ILE A 96 -3.62 4.03 -11.78
C ILE A 96 -4.47 3.13 -10.88
N PHE A 97 -3.85 2.11 -10.30
CA PHE A 97 -4.52 1.22 -9.36
C PHE A 97 -4.88 1.94 -8.05
N HIS A 98 -6.12 1.74 -7.57
CA HIS A 98 -6.62 2.33 -6.34
C HIS A 98 -6.72 1.28 -5.23
N ILE A 99 -5.93 1.48 -4.17
CA ILE A 99 -5.94 0.64 -2.98
C ILE A 99 -6.82 1.31 -1.94
N GLN A 100 -7.89 0.63 -1.53
CA GLN A 100 -8.64 1.03 -0.34
C GLN A 100 -8.06 0.30 0.88
N PHE A 101 -7.26 1.02 1.67
CA PHE A 101 -6.42 0.43 2.72
C PHE A 101 -7.24 -0.28 3.80
N GLU A 102 -8.35 0.32 4.22
CA GLU A 102 -9.23 -0.23 5.26
C GLU A 102 -9.86 -1.56 4.81
N GLU A 103 -10.38 -1.64 3.59
CA GLU A 103 -10.92 -2.87 3.03
C GLU A 103 -9.86 -3.97 2.90
N TYR A 104 -8.64 -3.61 2.51
CA TYR A 104 -7.52 -4.56 2.48
C TYR A 104 -7.21 -5.12 3.88
N LEU A 105 -7.20 -4.28 4.92
CA LEU A 105 -7.02 -4.73 6.30
C LEU A 105 -8.15 -5.67 6.75
N GLN A 106 -9.40 -5.40 6.34
CA GLN A 106 -10.53 -6.30 6.60
C GLN A 106 -10.29 -7.67 5.98
N GLU A 107 -9.87 -7.74 4.72
CA GLU A 107 -9.61 -8.98 4.00
C GLU A 107 -8.55 -9.85 4.69
N LEU A 108 -7.54 -9.25 5.31
CA LEU A 108 -6.50 -9.97 6.04
C LEU A 108 -7.04 -10.71 7.28
N ILE A 109 -8.00 -10.13 8.00
CA ILE A 109 -8.53 -10.70 9.25
C ILE A 109 -9.84 -11.46 9.07
N LEU A 110 -10.57 -11.22 7.97
CA LEU A 110 -11.87 -11.82 7.66
C LEU A 110 -11.90 -13.36 7.76
N PRO A 111 -10.85 -14.11 7.33
CA PRO A 111 -10.85 -15.57 7.45
C PRO A 111 -11.03 -16.06 8.90
N LYS A 112 -10.45 -15.34 9.87
CA LYS A 112 -10.54 -15.70 11.29
C LYS A 112 -11.72 -15.06 11.99
N THR A 113 -12.02 -13.80 11.66
CA THR A 113 -13.09 -13.04 12.32
C THR A 113 -14.47 -13.41 11.80
N LYS A 114 -14.58 -13.95 10.57
CA LYS A 114 -15.81 -14.35 9.87
C LYS A 114 -16.83 -13.23 9.62
N LYS A 115 -16.60 -12.04 10.19
CA LYS A 115 -17.38 -10.82 10.00
C LYS A 115 -16.45 -9.62 9.80
N LYS A 116 -16.97 -8.59 9.14
CA LYS A 116 -16.32 -7.27 9.09
C LYS A 116 -16.38 -6.63 10.48
N ILE A 117 -15.36 -5.87 10.82
CA ILE A 117 -15.18 -5.25 12.14
C ILE A 117 -15.03 -3.75 11.97
N GLY A 118 -15.57 -2.96 12.89
CA GLY A 118 -15.36 -1.51 12.87
C GLY A 118 -16.61 -0.77 13.30
N PRO A 119 -16.48 0.54 13.52
CA PRO A 119 -17.54 1.36 14.12
C PRO A 119 -18.86 1.32 13.32
N HIS A 120 -18.80 1.08 12.01
CA HIS A 120 -19.98 0.98 11.13
C HIS A 120 -20.56 -0.44 10.97
N PHE A 121 -19.87 -1.47 11.48
CA PHE A 121 -20.28 -2.88 11.37
C PHE A 121 -20.66 -3.50 12.71
N ASP A 122 -20.23 -2.90 13.82
CA ASP A 122 -20.54 -3.37 15.16
C ASP A 122 -21.93 -2.87 15.67
N GLU A 123 -22.67 -2.09 14.87
CA GLU A 123 -24.03 -1.61 15.22
C GLU A 123 -25.17 -2.59 14.87
N GLU A 124 -24.91 -3.73 14.20
CA GLU A 124 -25.93 -4.74 13.89
C GLU A 124 -25.83 -6.02 14.76
N HIS A 125 -26.71 -6.04 15.78
CA HIS A 125 -27.36 -7.16 16.50
C HIS A 125 -26.60 -7.96 17.57
N GLU A 126 -26.64 -7.46 18.82
CA GLU A 126 -27.20 -8.26 19.91
C GLU A 126 -28.72 -8.34 19.66
N GLU A 127 -29.27 -9.54 19.53
CA GLU A 127 -30.69 -9.84 19.20
C GLU A 127 -31.10 -9.63 17.72
N ASP A 128 -30.95 -10.68 16.89
CA ASP A 128 -32.11 -11.30 16.24
C ASP A 128 -31.73 -12.70 15.71
N ASP A 129 -32.23 -13.74 16.38
CA ASP A 129 -32.33 -15.06 15.79
C ASP A 129 -33.23 -14.96 14.55
N ASN A 130 -32.71 -15.44 13.40
CA ASN A 130 -33.40 -15.62 12.11
C ASN A 130 -33.34 -14.44 11.11
N LYS A 131 -32.36 -14.49 10.20
CA LYS A 131 -32.60 -14.52 8.74
C LYS A 131 -31.29 -14.72 7.98
N ILE A 132 -31.07 -15.96 7.54
CA ILE A 132 -30.26 -16.27 6.38
C ILE A 132 -31.23 -16.30 5.17
N PRO A 133 -31.04 -15.47 4.13
CA PRO A 133 -31.51 -15.81 2.80
C PRO A 133 -30.32 -16.28 1.94
N ILE A 134 -30.11 -17.59 1.99
CA ILE A 134 -29.97 -18.49 0.83
C ILE A 134 -28.99 -18.02 -0.27
N LEU A 135 -27.77 -18.56 -0.26
CA LEU A 135 -27.04 -18.89 -1.49
C LEU A 135 -26.31 -20.24 -1.32
N SER A 136 -27.09 -21.29 -1.06
CA SER A 136 -26.63 -22.68 -1.11
C SER A 136 -27.80 -23.66 -1.18
N GLU A 137 -28.85 -23.31 -1.93
CA GLU A 137 -29.77 -24.32 -2.46
C GLU A 137 -29.14 -24.94 -3.69
N GLU A 138 -28.23 -25.88 -3.47
CA GLU A 138 -28.06 -27.04 -4.32
C GLU A 138 -27.34 -28.10 -3.50
N LEU A 139 -27.92 -29.31 -3.47
CA LEU A 139 -27.50 -30.52 -2.74
C LEU A 139 -28.12 -30.72 -1.34
N LYS A 140 -29.45 -30.85 -1.30
CA LYS A 140 -30.13 -31.75 -0.33
C LYS A 140 -30.48 -33.05 -1.05
N ASP A 141 -29.90 -34.16 -0.60
CA ASP A 141 -30.62 -35.43 -0.62
C ASP A 141 -30.32 -36.24 0.65
N SER A 142 -31.40 -36.56 1.36
CA SER A 142 -31.63 -37.65 2.34
C SER A 142 -30.66 -37.80 3.54
N SER A 143 -31.07 -37.83 4.81
CA SER A 143 -32.21 -38.54 5.42
C SER A 143 -32.44 -38.07 6.88
N GLN A 144 -33.65 -38.30 7.40
CA GLN A 144 -34.17 -37.99 8.74
C GLN A 144 -33.42 -38.66 9.90
N THR A 145 -33.32 -38.02 11.08
CA THR A 145 -34.08 -38.36 12.32
C THR A 145 -33.54 -37.63 13.56
N VAL A 146 -34.45 -37.44 14.52
CA VAL A 146 -34.43 -36.58 15.71
C VAL A 146 -33.53 -37.12 16.83
N THR A 147 -32.77 -36.22 17.49
CA THR A 147 -32.62 -36.22 18.96
C THR A 147 -32.13 -34.87 19.47
N LYS A 148 -32.90 -34.28 20.39
CA LYS A 148 -32.46 -33.20 21.28
C LYS A 148 -31.34 -33.75 22.17
N THR A 149 -30.21 -33.06 22.23
CA THR A 149 -29.32 -33.09 23.39
C THR A 149 -28.57 -31.78 23.43
N GLU A 150 -28.73 -31.09 24.56
CA GLU A 150 -27.90 -29.97 25.00
C GLU A 150 -26.43 -30.35 24.87
N THR A 151 -25.64 -29.52 24.20
CA THR A 151 -24.21 -29.46 24.46
C THR A 151 -23.71 -28.08 24.08
N GLU A 152 -23.24 -27.38 25.10
CA GLU A 152 -22.31 -26.27 25.02
C GLU A 152 -21.36 -26.44 23.83
N LYS A 153 -21.34 -25.47 22.93
CA LYS A 153 -20.21 -25.30 22.00
C LYS A 153 -19.67 -23.90 22.16
N SER A 154 -18.76 -23.81 23.13
CA SER A 154 -17.58 -22.95 23.09
C SER A 154 -17.18 -22.69 21.63
N LYS A 155 -17.44 -21.48 21.15
CA LYS A 155 -16.85 -20.99 19.90
C LYS A 155 -15.35 -20.92 20.16
N GLU A 156 -14.59 -21.83 19.56
CA GLU A 156 -13.15 -21.68 19.41
C GLU A 156 -12.92 -20.37 18.65
N GLU A 157 -12.62 -19.30 19.38
CA GLU A 157 -11.91 -18.17 18.83
C GLU A 157 -10.52 -18.71 18.47
N GLU A 158 -10.28 -18.98 17.17
CA GLU A 158 -8.91 -19.16 16.71
C GLU A 158 -8.11 -17.94 17.15
N GLU A 159 -7.10 -18.17 17.99
CA GLU A 159 -6.33 -17.07 18.56
C GLU A 159 -5.74 -16.21 17.43
N LEU A 160 -6.17 -14.94 17.39
CA LEU A 160 -5.61 -13.96 16.49
C LEU A 160 -4.12 -13.80 16.81
N THR A 161 -3.30 -13.79 15.77
CA THR A 161 -1.88 -13.43 15.86
C THR A 161 -1.74 -11.99 16.34
N ASP A 162 -0.56 -11.62 16.81
CA ASP A 162 -0.30 -10.25 17.27
C ASP A 162 -0.49 -9.21 16.14
N GLU A 163 -0.19 -9.59 14.90
CA GLU A 163 -0.43 -8.77 13.71
C GLU A 163 -1.94 -8.57 13.48
N GLU A 164 -2.73 -9.64 13.50
CA GLU A 164 -4.19 -9.56 13.31
C GLU A 164 -4.89 -8.83 14.46
N LYS A 165 -4.39 -8.96 15.70
CA LYS A 165 -4.86 -8.17 16.84
C LYS A 165 -4.60 -6.68 16.62
N ALA A 166 -3.43 -6.31 16.11
CA ALA A 166 -3.11 -4.93 15.79
C ALA A 166 -3.99 -4.37 14.66
N ILE A 167 -4.25 -5.18 13.61
CA ILE A 167 -5.15 -4.82 12.52
C ILE A 167 -6.58 -4.63 13.04
N LYS A 168 -7.08 -5.56 13.85
CA LYS A 168 -8.40 -5.45 14.49
C LYS A 168 -8.50 -4.18 15.33
N ALA A 169 -7.48 -3.87 16.11
CA ALA A 169 -7.43 -2.67 16.95
C ALA A 169 -7.39 -1.37 16.12
N ASN A 170 -6.72 -1.36 14.97
CA ASN A 170 -6.73 -0.25 14.03
C ASN A 170 -8.14 -0.03 13.44
N LEU A 171 -8.82 -1.11 13.02
CA LEU A 171 -10.15 -1.04 12.42
C LEU A 171 -11.26 -0.62 13.41
N MET A 172 -11.12 -0.95 14.71
CA MET A 172 -12.10 -0.60 15.74
C MET A 172 -11.86 0.79 16.34
N ASP A 173 -10.61 1.09 16.69
CA ASP A 173 -10.27 2.22 17.57
C ASP A 173 -9.32 3.24 16.89
N ASP A 174 -9.06 3.13 15.58
CA ASP A 174 -8.08 3.94 14.85
C ASP A 174 -6.66 3.90 15.47
N LYS A 175 -6.32 2.83 16.20
CA LYS A 175 -4.98 2.65 16.80
C LYS A 175 -3.90 2.50 15.72
N GLU A 176 -2.72 3.06 15.97
CA GLU A 176 -1.61 2.98 15.03
C GLU A 176 -1.17 1.54 14.76
N LEU A 177 -0.95 1.20 13.49
CA LEU A 177 -0.40 -0.10 13.10
C LEU A 177 1.10 -0.15 13.41
N PRO A 178 1.61 -1.25 14.01
CA PRO A 178 3.04 -1.43 14.21
C PRO A 178 3.80 -1.35 12.88
N PRO A 179 5.01 -0.75 12.86
CA PRO A 179 5.80 -0.64 11.64
C PRO A 179 6.07 -1.98 10.95
N ALA A 180 6.28 -3.06 11.72
CA ALA A 180 6.48 -4.39 11.18
C ALA A 180 5.27 -4.89 10.35
N VAL A 181 4.04 -4.60 10.79
CA VAL A 181 2.81 -4.95 10.06
C VAL A 181 2.71 -4.13 8.78
N LEU A 182 3.01 -2.82 8.86
CA LEU A 182 3.01 -1.95 7.68
C LEU A 182 4.07 -2.37 6.66
N ASP A 183 5.26 -2.77 7.10
CA ASP A 183 6.33 -3.23 6.21
C ASP A 183 5.91 -4.50 5.46
N ASN A 184 5.23 -5.45 6.12
CA ASN A 184 4.71 -6.65 5.46
C ASN A 184 3.71 -6.34 4.35
N ILE A 185 2.93 -5.25 4.48
CA ILE A 185 1.90 -4.86 3.52
C ILE A 185 2.48 -3.96 2.42
N VAL A 186 3.12 -2.86 2.82
CA VAL A 186 3.50 -1.75 1.93
C VAL A 186 4.73 -2.12 1.08
N LEU A 187 5.65 -2.95 1.57
CA LEU A 187 6.84 -3.32 0.80
C LEU A 187 6.48 -4.07 -0.49
N ASP A 188 5.46 -4.92 -0.45
CA ASP A 188 4.99 -5.64 -1.61
C ASP A 188 4.38 -4.69 -2.65
N TRP A 189 3.58 -3.72 -2.23
CA TRP A 189 3.04 -2.67 -3.11
C TRP A 189 4.13 -1.77 -3.71
N TRP A 190 5.26 -1.62 -3.02
CA TRP A 190 6.35 -0.78 -3.49
C TRP A 190 7.27 -1.50 -4.47
N LYS A 191 7.43 -2.82 -4.33
CA LYS A 191 8.43 -3.64 -5.04
C LYS A 191 7.85 -4.55 -6.13
N LYS A 192 6.57 -4.92 -6.06
CA LYS A 192 5.91 -5.81 -7.04
C LYS A 192 4.90 -5.03 -7.87
N GLU A 193 4.84 -5.32 -9.16
CA GLU A 193 3.72 -4.88 -10.02
C GLU A 193 2.43 -5.52 -9.46
N PRO A 194 1.34 -4.76 -9.31
CA PRO A 194 0.64 -4.19 -10.46
C PRO A 194 0.78 -2.67 -10.51
N PHE A 195 1.24 -2.17 -11.65
CA PHE A 195 1.12 -0.75 -12.03
C PHE A 195 -0.04 -0.61 -13.01
#